data_AF-A0A9D0BXB8-F1
#
_entry.id   AF-A0A9D0BXB8-F1
#
_cell.length_a   1.000
_cell.length_b   1.000
_cell.length_c   1.000
_cell.angle_alpha   90.00
_cell.angle_beta   90.00
_cell.angle_gamma   90.00
#
_symmetry.space_group_name_H-M   'P 1'
#
loop_
_entity.id
_entity.type
_entity.pdbx_description
1 polymer ?
#
loop_
_entity_poly.entity_id
_entity_poly.type
_entity_poly.pdbx_seq_one_letter_code
_entity_poly.pdbx_strand_id
1 'polypeptide(L)'
;MYCALNIINDIIRRIIEYTPPQDQKMLALNFMVTNGEYLLGFRRNRSLYYANLEDGVLVSSERLDQQCQWNEIPDNHYVVGAKPGQIKLVAYDIELKKPDIFAAEKMV
;
A
#
# COMPACT_ATOMS: atom_id res chain seq x y z
N MET A 1 3.31 -1.09 -13.69
CA MET A 1 3.11 -1.29 -12.23
C MET A 1 4.08 -0.44 -11.40
N TYR A 2 5.40 -0.56 -11.56
CA TYR A 2 6.38 0.22 -10.78
C TYR A 2 6.19 1.76 -10.89
N CYS A 3 5.84 2.29 -12.06
CA CYS A 3 5.60 3.74 -12.19
C CYS A 3 4.40 4.25 -11.36
N ALA A 4 3.29 3.50 -11.32
CA ALA A 4 2.11 3.88 -10.54
C ALA A 4 2.39 3.81 -9.02
N LEU A 5 3.09 2.77 -8.58
CA LEU A 5 3.54 2.64 -7.19
C LEU A 5 4.50 3.77 -6.81
N ASN A 6 5.42 4.16 -7.69
CA ASN A 6 6.34 5.28 -7.43
C ASN A 6 5.61 6.63 -7.31
N ILE A 7 4.62 6.89 -8.18
CA ILE A 7 3.82 8.12 -8.11
C ILE A 7 3.02 8.15 -6.81
N ILE A 8 2.35 7.06 -6.47
CA ILE A 8 1.56 6.95 -5.23
C ILE A 8 2.45 7.09 -4.01
N ASN A 9 3.63 6.46 -4.02
CA ASN A 9 4.61 6.58 -2.96
C ASN A 9 5.14 8.02 -2.81
N ASP A 10 5.41 8.72 -3.92
CA ASP A 10 5.82 10.13 -3.88
C ASP A 10 4.71 11.03 -3.31
N ILE A 11 3.45 10.79 -3.70
CA ILE A 11 2.29 11.52 -3.17
C ILE A 11 2.17 11.31 -1.66
N ILE A 12 2.18 10.06 -1.19
CA ILE A 12 2.09 9.73 0.25
C ILE A 12 3.23 10.40 1.02
N ARG A 13 4.46 10.28 0.51
CA ARG A 13 5.65 10.89 1.11
C ARG A 13 5.49 12.39 1.23
N ARG A 14 5.09 13.08 0.16
CA ARG A 14 4.86 14.54 0.18
C ARG A 14 3.75 14.93 1.15
N ILE A 15 2.65 14.17 1.21
CA ILE A 15 1.57 14.44 2.18
C ILE A 15 2.12 14.37 3.62
N ILE A 16 2.93 13.35 3.93
CA ILE A 16 3.57 13.22 5.26
C ILE A 16 4.55 14.38 5.50
N GLU A 17 5.41 14.71 4.53
CA GLU A 17 6.39 15.80 4.63
C GLU A 17 5.74 17.18 4.82
N TYR A 18 4.61 17.45 4.15
CA TYR A 18 3.87 18.70 4.28
C TYR A 18 2.97 18.75 5.53
N THR A 19 2.77 17.62 6.21
CA THR A 19 2.05 17.60 7.49
C THR A 19 2.96 18.18 8.58
N PRO A 20 2.46 19.10 9.45
CA PRO A 20 3.25 19.66 10.54
C PRO A 20 3.89 18.56 11.39
N PRO A 21 5.17 18.68 11.80
CA PRO A 21 5.90 17.60 12.49
C PRO A 21 5.19 17.01 13.71
N GLN A 22 4.47 17.85 14.47
CA GLN A 22 3.68 17.41 15.63
C GLN A 22 2.50 16.48 15.26
N ASP A 23 1.99 16.58 14.03
CA ASP A 23 0.81 15.86 13.56
C ASP A 23 1.16 14.64 12.68
N GLN A 24 2.40 14.54 12.18
CA GLN A 24 2.82 13.47 11.27
C GLN A 24 2.59 12.05 11.81
N LYS A 25 2.75 11.86 13.13
CA LYS A 25 2.50 10.58 13.80
C LYS A 25 1.01 10.27 13.94
N MET A 26 0.15 11.28 13.89
CA MET A 26 -1.31 11.13 14.00
C MET A 26 -2.01 11.17 12.64
N LEU A 27 -1.29 11.51 11.56
CA LEU A 27 -1.82 11.58 10.21
C LEU A 27 -2.43 10.24 9.80
N ALA A 28 -3.76 10.20 9.73
CA ALA A 28 -4.53 9.08 9.23
C ALA A 28 -4.58 9.12 7.70
N LEU A 29 -4.07 8.09 7.05
CA LEU A 29 -4.08 7.98 5.59
C LEU A 29 -4.30 6.53 5.17
N ASN A 30 -5.57 6.17 5.02
CA ASN A 30 -5.96 4.94 4.35
C ASN A 30 -6.55 5.29 2.99
N PHE A 31 -6.14 4.58 1.94
CA PHE A 31 -6.81 4.64 0.65
C PHE A 31 -6.78 3.29 -0.04
N MET A 32 -7.72 3.12 -0.95
CA MET A 32 -7.82 1.97 -1.86
C MET A 32 -8.08 2.50 -3.26
N VAL A 33 -7.39 1.96 -4.25
CA VAL A 33 -7.61 2.21 -5.67
C VAL A 33 -7.65 0.87 -6.41
N THR A 34 -8.50 0.79 -7.42
CA THR A 34 -8.64 -0.41 -8.24
C THR A 34 -8.96 -0.05 -9.68
N ASN A 35 -8.50 -0.86 -10.62
CA ASN A 35 -8.92 -0.81 -12.02
C ASN A 35 -9.76 -2.03 -12.43
N GLY A 36 -10.23 -2.83 -11.46
CA GLY A 36 -10.97 -4.08 -11.71
C GLY A 36 -10.09 -5.33 -11.84
N GLU A 37 -8.81 -5.19 -12.23
CA GLU A 37 -7.86 -6.31 -12.31
C GLU A 37 -6.88 -6.31 -11.12
N TYR A 38 -6.46 -5.11 -10.70
CA TYR A 38 -5.52 -4.89 -9.62
C TYR A 38 -6.15 -4.02 -8.56
N LEU A 39 -5.88 -4.35 -7.31
CA LEU A 39 -6.21 -3.57 -6.14
C LEU A 39 -4.92 -3.11 -5.49
N LEU A 40 -4.83 -1.82 -5.21
CA LEU A 40 -3.72 -1.21 -4.48
C LEU A 40 -4.31 -0.38 -3.34
N GLY A 41 -3.71 -0.49 -2.17
CA GLY A 41 -4.06 0.35 -1.05
C GLY A 41 -2.89 0.63 -0.15
N PHE A 42 -3.14 1.49 0.82
CA PHE A 42 -2.18 1.86 1.84
C PHE A 42 -2.90 2.03 3.17
N ARG A 43 -2.27 1.58 4.25
CA ARG A 43 -2.75 1.76 5.63
C ARG A 43 -1.80 2.68 6.39
N ARG A 44 -2.34 3.70 7.05
CA ARG A 44 -1.64 4.51 8.07
C ARG A 44 -2.59 5.03 9.14
N ASN A 45 -2.29 4.73 10.40
CA ASN A 45 -2.95 5.24 11.62
C ASN A 45 -4.47 4.96 11.74
N ARG A 46 -5.03 4.15 10.86
CA ARG A 46 -6.42 3.64 10.92
C ARG A 46 -6.44 2.16 10.58
N SER A 47 -7.39 1.43 11.13
CA SER A 47 -7.51 0.00 10.87
C SER A 47 -7.82 -0.28 9.40
N LEU A 48 -7.24 -1.36 8.89
CA LEU A 48 -7.55 -1.92 7.59
C LEU A 48 -7.31 -3.42 7.67
N TYR A 49 -8.29 -4.19 7.22
CA TYR A 49 -8.29 -5.64 7.29
C TYR A 49 -8.47 -6.22 5.89
N TYR A 50 -7.97 -7.44 5.70
CA TYR A 50 -8.25 -8.22 4.52
C TYR A 50 -8.69 -9.65 4.88
N ALA A 51 -9.47 -10.25 4.00
CA ALA A 51 -9.78 -11.67 4.02
C ALA A 51 -9.63 -12.22 2.59
N ASN A 52 -8.97 -13.37 2.47
CA ASN A 52 -8.93 -14.09 1.20
C ASN A 52 -10.20 -14.93 1.07
N LEU A 53 -10.86 -14.81 -0.08
CA LEU A 53 -11.97 -15.67 -0.48
C LEU A 53 -11.49 -16.65 -1.55
N GLU A 54 -12.32 -17.64 -1.88
CA GLU A 54 -12.01 -18.63 -2.91
C GLU A 54 -11.84 -17.98 -4.30
N ASP A 55 -12.63 -16.95 -4.59
CA ASP A 55 -12.70 -16.26 -5.88
C ASP A 55 -12.27 -14.78 -5.82
N GLY A 56 -11.75 -14.32 -4.67
CA GLY A 56 -11.48 -12.90 -4.49
C GLY A 56 -10.73 -12.53 -3.23
N VAL A 57 -10.67 -11.24 -2.97
CA VAL A 57 -10.11 -10.65 -1.75
C VAL A 57 -11.07 -9.57 -1.27
N LEU A 58 -11.44 -9.62 0.00
CA LEU A 58 -12.13 -8.54 0.67
C LEU A 58 -11.12 -7.67 1.40
N VAL A 59 -11.29 -6.35 1.29
CA VAL A 59 -10.53 -5.36 2.06
C VAL A 59 -11.51 -4.37 2.65
N SER A 60 -11.41 -4.12 3.96
CA SER A 60 -12.35 -3.28 4.70
C SER A 60 -11.68 -2.58 5.88
N SER A 61 -12.18 -1.41 6.27
CA SER A 61 -11.71 -0.68 7.46
C SER A 61 -11.98 -1.42 8.78
N GLU A 62 -12.94 -2.34 8.76
CA GLU A 62 -13.36 -3.17 9.89
C GLU A 62 -13.71 -4.59 9.43
N ARG A 63 -13.79 -5.53 10.38
CA ARG A 63 -14.21 -6.91 10.11
C ARG A 63 -15.71 -6.93 9.90
N LEU A 64 -16.17 -7.36 8.73
CA LEU A 64 -17.60 -7.30 8.35
C LEU A 64 -18.41 -8.49 8.87
N ASP A 65 -17.77 -9.65 9.04
CA ASP A 65 -18.40 -10.87 9.51
C ASP A 65 -17.41 -11.71 10.36
N GLN A 66 -17.92 -12.77 11.00
CA GLN A 66 -17.12 -13.74 11.76
C GLN A 66 -16.73 -14.98 10.94
N GLN A 67 -17.25 -15.12 9.73
CA GLN A 67 -17.10 -16.33 8.92
C GLN A 67 -15.80 -16.31 8.11
N CYS A 68 -15.36 -15.10 7.74
CA CYS A 68 -14.09 -14.88 7.06
C CYS A 68 -12.92 -14.88 8.05
N GLN A 69 -11.78 -15.43 7.62
CA GLN A 69 -10.52 -15.30 8.33
C GLN A 69 -9.89 -13.92 8.07
N TRP A 70 -10.29 -12.95 8.87
CA TRP A 70 -9.77 -11.57 8.78
C TRP A 70 -8.36 -11.45 9.33
N ASN A 71 -7.50 -10.78 8.56
CA ASN A 71 -6.14 -10.42 8.95
C ASN A 71 -6.03 -8.89 8.94
N GLU A 72 -5.43 -8.32 9.99
CA GLU A 72 -5.15 -6.88 10.00
C GLU A 72 -3.92 -6.59 9.15
N ILE A 73 -4.01 -5.62 8.24
CA ILE A 73 -2.88 -5.14 7.46
C ILE A 73 -1.97 -4.35 8.41
N PRO A 74 -0.66 -4.58 8.49
CA PRO A 74 0.21 -3.82 9.40
C PRO A 74 0.22 -2.31 9.08
N ASP A 75 0.52 -1.49 10.08
CA ASP A 75 0.55 -0.04 9.88
C ASP A 75 1.70 0.38 8.95
N ASN A 76 1.51 1.45 8.17
CA ASN A 76 2.45 1.90 7.14
C ASN A 76 2.78 0.79 6.12
N HIS A 77 1.78 0.09 5.61
CA HIS A 77 1.96 -0.92 4.59
C HIS A 77 1.09 -0.66 3.37
N TYR A 78 1.65 -0.95 2.20
CA TYR A 78 0.91 -1.16 0.98
C TYR A 78 0.26 -2.53 0.97
N VAL A 79 -0.93 -2.58 0.40
CA VAL A 79 -1.66 -3.80 0.09
C VAL A 79 -1.83 -3.90 -1.42
N VAL A 80 -1.44 -5.02 -2.00
CA VAL A 80 -1.51 -5.26 -3.46
C VAL A 80 -2.23 -6.57 -3.72
N GLY A 81 -3.40 -6.50 -4.35
CA GLY A 81 -4.11 -7.64 -4.91
C GLY A 81 -3.93 -7.66 -6.42
N ALA A 82 -3.47 -8.77 -6.99
CA ALA A 82 -3.27 -8.91 -8.44
C ALA A 82 -3.96 -10.15 -9.03
N LYS A 83 -4.40 -11.07 -8.18
CA LYS A 83 -5.14 -12.28 -8.54
C LYS A 83 -6.12 -12.62 -7.41
N PRO A 84 -7.25 -13.30 -7.73
CA PRO A 84 -8.12 -13.91 -6.72
C PRO A 84 -7.32 -14.67 -5.66
N GLY A 85 -7.68 -14.47 -4.38
CA GLY A 85 -7.02 -15.13 -3.25
C GLY A 85 -5.55 -14.78 -3.02
N GLN A 86 -4.96 -13.84 -3.77
CA GLN A 86 -3.56 -13.44 -3.62
C GLN A 86 -3.43 -11.97 -3.26
N ILE A 87 -2.95 -11.74 -2.04
CA ILE A 87 -2.59 -10.43 -1.53
C ILE A 87 -1.11 -10.38 -1.18
N LYS A 88 -0.46 -9.26 -1.46
CA LYS A 88 0.90 -8.97 -1.03
C LYS A 88 0.90 -7.72 -0.16
N LEU A 89 1.61 -7.80 0.95
CA LEU A 89 1.82 -6.68 1.86
C LEU A 89 3.26 -6.21 1.73
N VAL A 90 3.47 -4.89 1.60
CA VAL A 90 4.80 -4.30 1.42
C VAL A 90 4.93 -3.12 2.35
N ALA A 91 5.94 -3.11 3.23
CA ALA A 91 6.17 -1.99 4.13
C ALA A 91 6.54 -0.72 3.35
N TYR A 92 5.96 0.40 3.79
CA TYR A 92 6.38 1.74 3.43
C TYR A 92 7.76 1.98 4.06
N ASP A 93 8.72 2.46 3.28
CA ASP A 93 10.16 2.62 3.62
C ASP A 93 11.09 1.39 3.48
N ILE A 94 10.66 0.27 2.89
CA ILE A 94 11.66 -0.58 2.24
C ILE A 94 12.12 0.21 1.02
N GLU A 95 13.38 0.64 1.00
CA GLU A 95 14.00 1.29 -0.17
C GLU A 95 13.53 0.58 -1.44
N LEU A 96 12.60 1.21 -2.17
CA LEU A 96 12.24 0.79 -3.50
C LEU A 96 13.55 0.96 -4.27
N LYS A 97 14.29 -0.15 -4.47
CA LYS A 97 15.56 -0.15 -5.20
C LYS A 97 15.37 0.73 -6.40
N LYS A 98 16.01 1.90 -6.39
CA LYS A 98 15.96 2.81 -7.54
C LYS A 98 16.40 1.95 -8.72
N PRO A 99 15.60 1.86 -9.80
CA PRO A 99 16.15 1.31 -11.02
C PRO A 99 17.40 2.15 -11.34
N ASP A 100 18.54 1.50 -11.52
CA ASP A 100 19.79 2.14 -11.90
C ASP A 100 19.65 2.67 -13.34
N ILE A 101 18.92 3.77 -13.52
CA ILE A 101 18.77 4.44 -14.83
C ILE A 101 20.02 5.31 -15.12
N PHE A 102 20.93 5.48 -14.16
CA PHE A 102 22.14 6.31 -14.30
C PHE A 102 23.46 5.53 -14.38
N ALA A 103 23.45 4.19 -14.45
CA ALA A 103 24.68 3.40 -14.54
C ALA A 103 25.32 3.39 -15.96
N ALA A 104 24.70 4.03 -16.96
CA ALA A 104 25.15 3.99 -18.35
C ALA A 104 26.03 5.17 -18.82
N GLU A 105 26.28 6.20 -18.00
CA GLU A 105 27.03 7.40 -18.43
C GLU A 105 28.45 7.53 -17.84
N LYS A 106 29.11 6.42 -17.50
CA LYS A 106 30.55 6.42 -17.19
C LYS A 106 31.30 5.29 -17.89
N MET A 107 31.25 5.29 -19.22
CA MET A 107 32.25 4.65 -20.07
C MET A 107 32.47 5.51 -21.31
N VAL A 108 33.19 6.62 -21.12
CA VAL A 108 33.95 7.31 -22.18
C VAL A 108 35.32 7.63 -21.61
#